data_AF-A0A9E3DR13-F1
#
_entry.id   AF-A0A9E3DR13-F1
#
_cell.length_a   1.000
_cell.length_b   1.000
_cell.length_c   1.000
_cell.angle_alpha   90.00
_cell.angle_beta   90.00
_cell.angle_gamma   90.00
#
_symmetry.space_group_name_H-M   'P 1'
#
loop_
_entity.id
_entity.type
_entity.pdbx_description
1 polymer ?
#
loop_
_entity_poly.entity_id
_entity_poly.type
_entity_poly.pdbx_seq_one_letter_code
_entity_poly.pdbx_strand_id
1 'polypeptide(L)'
;LAPSGNIGDNGSYFEPVHGSAPAMAGRGRANPMALLLTAAQLLRYLDMPAPAEQIRAAVRAVIRSGRTVTYDLGGTATTGQAAEAVAAAMARTSRDRQASVVAVGDELLSGTVTDTNGDEISALLGEHGYRVRARLIVGDTLTDITDAVRCRLGVDDVVAVIGGLGPTSDDRTRDAVAAACGLRLEHRETAWQAVRHRLESFNLTVHEANRRQALFPAGCGLLPNGNGTAWGARIELATTTVLMLPGPPRECLPMARSAIADLPRGQRSAVTTWRLLGVMESDVATDVDEVLRPVADQVGVSYLWRPPYVDVTVRALSESDSVPLPPSLERLLARHTVSRRGLDAFGELAAAPHFHLSAVDLGFAGEEFAAGLRRAGVAAIGEVGGPQGPALSLTGRAVFSGGGVGCFGSVRLTSEVAGGGRTRVFHLVVPNRGPEVAECAAAFFAWSVARTLAEATS
;
A
#
# COMPACT_ATOMS: atom_id res chain seq x y z
N LEU A 1 18.04 -25.92 13.90
CA LEU A 1 17.22 -26.93 13.18
C LEU A 1 18.09 -27.62 12.16
N ALA A 2 18.23 -28.94 12.23
CA ALA A 2 19.13 -29.68 11.35
C ALA A 2 18.31 -30.69 10.52
N PRO A 3 17.89 -30.34 9.30
CA PRO A 3 17.40 -31.34 8.34
C PRO A 3 18.57 -32.21 7.86
N SER A 4 18.37 -33.51 7.65
CA SER A 4 19.43 -34.38 7.14
C SER A 4 18.95 -35.42 6.14
N GLY A 5 19.90 -35.87 5.32
CA GLY A 5 19.72 -36.98 4.40
C GLY A 5 21.02 -37.76 4.25
N ASN A 6 20.92 -39.07 4.33
CA ASN A 6 21.97 -40.02 4.02
C ASN A 6 21.76 -40.50 2.59
N ILE A 7 22.67 -40.15 1.69
CA ILE A 7 22.60 -40.49 0.26
C ILE A 7 23.54 -41.67 0.01
N GLY A 8 23.03 -42.74 -0.60
CA GLY A 8 23.82 -43.92 -0.92
C GLY A 8 23.32 -44.66 -2.15
N ASP A 9 24.19 -45.50 -2.70
CA ASP A 9 23.98 -46.20 -3.98
C ASP A 9 22.83 -47.22 -3.92
N ASN A 10 22.55 -47.77 -2.73
CA ASN A 10 21.50 -48.77 -2.50
C ASN A 10 20.20 -48.17 -1.94
N GLY A 11 20.11 -46.84 -1.85
CA GLY A 11 18.97 -46.15 -1.27
C GLY A 11 19.41 -44.90 -0.51
N SER A 12 18.54 -43.90 -0.53
CA SER A 12 18.71 -42.67 0.24
C SER A 12 17.64 -42.58 1.31
N TYR A 13 18.02 -42.11 2.49
CA TYR A 13 17.14 -41.99 3.65
C TYR A 13 17.23 -40.57 4.22
N PHE A 14 16.08 -39.95 4.44
CA PHE A 14 15.97 -38.57 4.89
C PHE A 14 15.28 -38.54 6.24
N GLU A 15 16.00 -38.07 7.26
CA GLU A 15 15.47 -37.92 8.61
C GLU A 15 15.91 -36.60 9.22
N PRO A 16 15.04 -35.93 9.99
CA PRO A 16 15.45 -34.76 10.74
C PRO A 16 16.41 -35.16 11.87
N VAL A 17 17.47 -34.39 12.08
CA VAL A 17 18.33 -34.59 13.25
C VAL A 17 17.61 -34.09 14.48
N HIS A 18 17.18 -35.03 15.31
CA HIS A 18 16.77 -34.78 16.69
C HIS A 18 17.15 -35.98 17.56
N GLY A 19 17.41 -35.74 18.84
CA GLY A 19 17.52 -36.84 19.81
C GLY A 19 16.17 -37.57 19.96
N SER A 20 16.18 -38.80 20.46
CA SER A 20 14.94 -39.42 20.92
C SER A 20 14.39 -38.57 22.07
N ALA A 21 13.13 -38.14 21.97
CA ALA A 21 12.46 -37.32 22.99
C ALA A 21 11.24 -38.04 23.61
N PRO A 22 11.42 -39.19 24.29
CA PRO A 22 10.30 -39.96 24.87
C PRO A 22 9.45 -39.12 25.83
N ALA A 23 10.08 -38.22 26.58
CA ALA A 23 9.42 -37.33 27.53
C ALA A 23 8.45 -36.32 26.88
N MET A 24 8.53 -36.13 25.56
CA MET A 24 7.69 -35.20 24.79
C MET A 24 6.62 -35.91 23.95
N ALA A 25 6.62 -37.25 23.91
CA ALA A 25 5.65 -38.03 23.18
C ALA A 25 4.21 -37.71 23.64
N GLY A 26 3.30 -37.51 22.68
CA GLY A 26 1.89 -37.19 22.95
C GLY A 26 1.60 -35.79 23.52
N ARG A 27 2.62 -34.96 23.77
CA ARG A 27 2.43 -33.62 24.36
C ARG A 27 2.21 -32.49 23.36
N GLY A 28 2.34 -32.77 22.05
CA GLY A 28 2.19 -31.75 21.00
C GLY A 28 3.19 -30.59 21.13
N ARG A 29 4.40 -30.86 21.62
CA ARG A 29 5.46 -29.84 21.84
C ARG A 29 6.66 -29.97 20.91
N ALA A 30 6.73 -31.02 20.09
CA ALA A 30 7.81 -31.23 19.15
C ALA A 30 7.83 -30.13 18.07
N ASN A 31 9.02 -29.68 17.68
CA ASN A 31 9.19 -28.72 16.61
C ASN A 31 9.09 -29.43 15.23
N PRO A 32 8.08 -29.12 14.39
CA PRO A 32 7.93 -29.80 13.10
C PRO A 32 8.90 -29.28 12.02
N MET A 33 9.61 -28.17 12.24
CA MET A 33 10.33 -27.47 11.18
C MET A 33 11.48 -28.29 10.58
N ALA A 34 12.22 -29.04 11.41
CA ALA A 34 13.32 -29.88 10.92
C ALA A 34 12.79 -31.03 10.02
N LEU A 35 11.65 -31.63 10.38
CA LEU A 35 11.00 -32.67 9.59
C LEU A 35 10.56 -32.11 8.23
N LEU A 36 9.92 -30.94 8.21
CA LEU A 36 9.48 -30.28 6.98
C LEU A 36 10.66 -29.90 6.07
N LEU A 37 11.75 -29.37 6.64
CA LEU A 37 12.97 -29.07 5.88
C LEU A 37 13.66 -30.34 5.34
N THR A 38 13.54 -31.45 6.05
CA THR A 38 14.03 -32.77 5.61
C THR A 38 13.20 -33.28 4.43
N ALA A 39 11.87 -33.16 4.49
CA ALA A 39 10.99 -33.46 3.36
C ALA A 39 11.34 -32.60 2.13
N ALA A 40 11.71 -31.33 2.32
CA ALA A 40 12.19 -30.48 1.22
C ALA A 40 13.54 -30.95 0.62
N GLN A 41 14.45 -31.53 1.42
CA GLN A 41 15.67 -32.15 0.90
C GLN A 41 15.35 -33.39 0.06
N LEU A 42 14.44 -34.24 0.55
CA LEU A 42 13.96 -35.42 -0.19
C LEU A 42 13.35 -35.01 -1.53
N LEU A 43 12.45 -34.02 -1.55
CA LEU A 43 11.83 -33.54 -2.79
C LEU A 43 12.87 -33.04 -3.79
N ARG A 44 13.89 -32.30 -3.33
CA ARG A 44 14.97 -31.86 -4.22
C ARG A 44 15.79 -33.03 -4.77
N TYR A 45 16.04 -34.06 -3.94
CA TYR A 45 16.71 -35.29 -4.37
C TYR A 45 15.88 -36.06 -5.42
N LEU A 46 14.55 -36.03 -5.32
CA LEU A 46 13.62 -36.61 -6.29
C LEU A 46 13.39 -35.75 -7.54
N ASP A 47 14.25 -34.76 -7.80
CA ASP A 47 14.13 -33.81 -8.92
C ASP A 47 12.82 -33.01 -8.91
N MET A 48 12.31 -32.70 -7.70
CA MET A 48 11.13 -31.85 -7.48
C MET A 48 11.52 -30.53 -6.80
N PRO A 49 12.28 -29.63 -7.46
CA PRO A 49 12.81 -28.43 -6.84
C PRO A 49 11.72 -27.40 -6.48
N ALA A 50 10.64 -27.30 -7.26
CA ALA A 50 9.61 -26.29 -7.00
C ALA A 50 8.83 -26.58 -5.70
N PRO A 51 8.29 -27.79 -5.46
CA PRO A 51 7.67 -28.13 -4.17
C PRO A 51 8.66 -28.07 -3.00
N ALA A 52 9.93 -28.43 -3.21
CA ALA A 52 10.97 -28.33 -2.19
C ALA A 52 11.18 -26.88 -1.71
N GLU A 53 11.26 -25.93 -2.63
CA GLU A 53 11.43 -24.52 -2.29
C GLU A 53 10.16 -23.91 -1.68
N GLN A 54 8.96 -24.36 -2.08
CA GLN A 54 7.71 -23.95 -1.42
C GLN A 54 7.71 -24.30 0.06
N ILE A 55 8.07 -25.55 0.43
CA ILE A 55 8.16 -25.96 1.84
C ILE A 55 9.22 -25.13 2.58
N ARG A 56 10.41 -24.94 2.00
CA ARG A 56 11.49 -24.16 2.63
C ARG A 56 11.09 -22.72 2.87
N ALA A 57 10.45 -22.09 1.89
CA ALA A 57 9.99 -20.72 1.99
C ALA A 57 8.90 -20.58 3.06
N ALA A 58 7.93 -21.50 3.09
CA ALA A 58 6.87 -21.51 4.09
C ALA A 58 7.43 -21.70 5.51
N VAL A 59 8.33 -22.68 5.73
CA VAL A 59 9.02 -22.86 7.01
C VAL A 59 9.79 -21.61 7.42
N ARG A 60 10.56 -21.02 6.50
CA ARG A 60 11.32 -19.80 6.76
C ARG A 60 10.41 -18.62 7.11
N ALA A 61 9.28 -18.46 6.41
CA ALA A 61 8.31 -17.41 6.67
C ALA A 61 7.70 -17.55 8.07
N VAL A 62 7.30 -18.75 8.46
CA VAL A 62 6.76 -19.02 9.81
C VAL A 62 7.79 -18.75 10.89
N ILE A 63 9.02 -19.27 10.74
CA ILE A 63 10.11 -19.04 11.71
C ILE A 63 10.41 -17.54 11.84
N ARG A 64 10.55 -16.83 10.72
CA ARG A 64 10.84 -15.38 10.73
C ARG A 64 9.72 -14.55 11.33
N SER A 65 8.47 -14.99 11.18
CA SER A 65 7.34 -14.28 11.79
C SER A 65 7.39 -14.31 13.32
N GLY A 66 7.98 -15.34 13.92
CA GLY A 66 8.01 -15.58 15.36
C GLY A 66 6.64 -15.83 16.01
N ARG A 67 5.52 -15.70 15.28
CA ARG A 67 4.17 -15.71 15.84
C ARG A 67 3.67 -17.09 16.22
N THR A 68 3.90 -18.09 15.36
CA THR A 68 3.37 -19.45 15.52
C THR A 68 4.51 -20.47 15.49
N VAL A 69 5.48 -20.26 16.37
CA VAL A 69 6.65 -21.13 16.53
C VAL A 69 6.64 -21.84 17.88
N THR A 70 7.30 -22.99 17.95
CA THR A 70 7.39 -23.80 19.17
C THR A 70 8.37 -23.20 20.18
N TYR A 71 8.35 -23.72 21.42
CA TYR A 71 9.11 -23.19 22.55
C TYR A 71 10.62 -23.11 22.33
N ASP A 72 11.20 -24.05 21.57
CA ASP A 72 12.62 -24.09 21.23
C ASP A 72 13.03 -23.01 20.21
N LEU A 73 12.04 -22.37 19.57
CA LEU A 73 12.21 -21.18 18.74
C LEU A 73 11.71 -19.90 19.44
N GLY A 74 11.42 -19.96 20.73
CA GLY A 74 11.00 -18.81 21.54
C GLY A 74 9.49 -18.51 21.56
N GLY A 75 8.65 -19.38 20.98
CA GLY A 75 7.19 -19.20 20.96
C GLY A 75 6.42 -20.13 21.91
N THR A 76 5.10 -20.13 21.81
CA THR A 76 4.21 -20.96 22.65
C THR A 76 3.34 -21.92 21.83
N ALA A 77 3.52 -21.98 20.51
CA ALA A 77 2.70 -22.81 19.64
C ALA A 77 2.93 -24.30 19.87
N THR A 78 1.87 -25.10 19.69
CA THR A 78 1.95 -26.56 19.65
C THR A 78 2.56 -27.04 18.33
N THR A 79 2.95 -28.31 18.27
CA THR A 79 3.38 -28.99 17.04
C THR A 79 2.36 -28.82 15.92
N GLY A 80 1.07 -29.02 16.25
CA GLY A 80 -0.04 -28.90 15.29
C GLY A 80 -0.18 -27.47 14.78
N GLN A 81 -0.22 -26.49 15.67
CA GLN A 81 -0.33 -25.07 15.29
C GLN A 81 0.84 -24.61 14.41
N ALA A 82 2.06 -25.02 14.74
CA ALA A 82 3.25 -24.70 13.93
C ALA A 82 3.19 -25.38 12.55
N ALA A 83 2.73 -26.63 12.47
CA ALA A 83 2.56 -27.34 11.20
C ALA A 83 1.44 -26.72 10.35
N GLU A 84 0.30 -26.39 10.94
CA GLU A 84 -0.81 -25.69 10.29
C GLU A 84 -0.38 -24.32 9.77
N ALA A 85 0.44 -23.57 10.53
CA ALA A 85 0.98 -22.30 10.06
C ALA A 85 1.87 -22.47 8.82
N VAL A 86 2.68 -23.54 8.75
CA VAL A 86 3.47 -23.85 7.55
C VAL A 86 2.56 -24.28 6.41
N ALA A 87 1.57 -25.14 6.65
CA ALA A 87 0.61 -25.57 5.64
C ALA A 87 -0.19 -24.38 5.08
N ALA A 88 -0.63 -23.45 5.93
CA ALA A 88 -1.30 -22.21 5.52
C ALA A 88 -0.37 -21.31 4.71
N ALA A 89 0.91 -21.19 5.10
CA ALA A 89 1.90 -20.46 4.34
C ALA A 89 2.19 -21.09 2.97
N MET A 90 2.08 -22.41 2.84
CA MET A 90 2.16 -23.13 1.55
C MET A 90 0.88 -23.00 0.73
N ALA A 91 -0.29 -22.99 1.39
CA ALA A 91 -1.60 -22.85 0.77
C ALA A 91 -1.89 -21.44 0.26
N ARG A 92 -0.99 -20.47 0.50
CA ARG A 92 -0.98 -19.21 -0.22
C ARG A 92 -0.99 -19.49 -1.72
N THR A 93 -2.14 -19.30 -2.34
CA THR A 93 -2.29 -19.45 -3.78
C THR A 93 -1.40 -18.42 -4.49
N SER A 94 -0.90 -18.78 -5.66
CA SER A 94 0.03 -17.97 -6.47
C SER A 94 -0.50 -16.58 -6.89
N ARG A 95 -1.69 -16.19 -6.43
CA ARG A 95 -2.47 -15.01 -6.82
C ARG A 95 -2.54 -13.92 -5.73
N ASP A 96 -2.42 -14.26 -4.43
CA ASP A 96 -2.24 -13.26 -3.35
C ASP A 96 -0.75 -12.88 -3.24
N ARG A 97 -0.31 -12.14 -4.28
CA ARG A 97 1.08 -11.68 -4.39
C ARG A 97 1.31 -10.51 -3.47
N GLN A 98 2.40 -10.57 -2.73
CA GLN A 98 2.76 -9.60 -1.71
C GLN A 98 4.01 -8.88 -2.14
N ALA A 99 4.11 -7.61 -1.77
CA ALA A 99 5.31 -6.84 -1.99
C ALA A 99 5.73 -6.07 -0.74
N SER A 100 7.02 -5.76 -0.68
CA SER A 100 7.57 -4.80 0.27
C SER A 100 8.40 -3.76 -0.46
N VAL A 101 8.44 -2.56 0.10
CA VAL A 101 9.30 -1.47 -0.39
C VAL A 101 10.29 -1.09 0.71
N VAL A 102 11.56 -0.97 0.37
CA VAL A 102 12.65 -0.56 1.24
C VAL A 102 13.27 0.70 0.64
N ALA A 103 13.05 1.84 1.27
CA ALA A 103 13.69 3.09 0.91
C ALA A 103 14.94 3.30 1.78
N VAL A 104 16.04 3.66 1.13
CA VAL A 104 17.37 3.81 1.73
C VAL A 104 17.77 5.29 1.64
N GLY A 105 18.08 5.89 2.79
CA GLY A 105 18.55 7.27 2.90
C GLY A 105 18.42 7.85 4.30
N ASP A 106 19.51 8.34 4.88
CA ASP A 106 19.51 9.04 6.18
C ASP A 106 18.68 10.34 6.14
N GLU A 107 18.56 10.99 4.98
CA GLU A 107 17.71 12.16 4.75
C GLU A 107 16.21 11.83 4.85
N LEU A 108 15.82 10.58 4.57
CA LEU A 108 14.45 10.09 4.74
C LEU A 108 14.16 9.83 6.22
N LEU A 109 15.12 9.24 6.94
CA LEU A 109 15.00 9.00 8.38
C LEU A 109 14.95 10.29 9.19
N SER A 110 15.74 11.30 8.80
CA SER A 110 15.75 12.62 9.45
C SER A 110 14.51 13.47 9.13
N GLY A 111 13.68 13.05 8.16
CA GLY A 111 12.54 13.82 7.67
C GLY A 111 12.91 15.04 6.83
N THR A 112 14.17 15.16 6.41
CA THR A 112 14.63 16.22 5.50
C THR A 112 13.97 16.09 4.13
N VAL A 113 13.75 14.85 3.69
CA VAL A 113 13.08 14.52 2.43
C VAL A 113 11.93 13.55 2.72
N THR A 114 10.78 13.79 2.11
CA THR A 114 9.64 12.85 2.16
C THR A 114 9.83 11.72 1.15
N ASP A 115 9.62 10.48 1.57
CA ASP A 115 9.65 9.29 0.70
C ASP A 115 8.43 9.21 -0.24
N THR A 116 8.46 10.01 -1.31
CA THR A 116 7.46 10.00 -2.38
C THR A 116 7.62 8.81 -3.33
N ASN A 117 8.84 8.29 -3.50
CA ASN A 117 9.08 7.13 -4.35
C ASN A 117 8.38 5.89 -3.81
N GLY A 118 8.45 5.67 -2.49
CA GLY A 118 7.79 4.53 -1.87
C GLY A 118 6.27 4.59 -2.00
N ASP A 119 5.67 5.80 -2.00
CA ASP A 119 4.24 5.99 -2.25
C ASP A 119 3.86 5.53 -3.67
N GLU A 120 4.55 6.08 -4.66
CA GLU A 120 4.31 5.81 -6.09
C GLU A 120 4.57 4.34 -6.44
N ILE A 121 5.67 3.75 -5.94
CA ILE A 121 5.99 2.34 -6.18
C ILE A 121 4.95 1.44 -5.51
N SER A 122 4.45 1.81 -4.33
CA SER A 122 3.39 1.04 -3.69
C SER A 122 2.09 1.09 -4.48
N ALA A 123 1.75 2.24 -5.06
CA ALA A 123 0.61 2.39 -5.96
C ALA A 123 0.78 1.53 -7.22
N LEU A 124 1.94 1.58 -7.89
CA LEU A 124 2.25 0.77 -9.07
C LEU A 124 2.14 -0.74 -8.79
N LEU A 125 2.68 -1.19 -7.66
CA LEU A 125 2.56 -2.59 -7.22
C LEU A 125 1.09 -2.96 -6.99
N GLY A 126 0.32 -2.10 -6.32
CA GLY A 126 -1.11 -2.28 -6.10
C GLY A 126 -1.93 -2.37 -7.39
N GLU A 127 -1.62 -1.52 -8.37
CA GLU A 127 -2.21 -1.55 -9.71
C GLU A 127 -1.89 -2.85 -10.46
N HIS A 128 -0.69 -3.39 -10.24
CA HIS A 128 -0.24 -4.67 -10.80
C HIS A 128 -0.71 -5.91 -10.02
N GLY A 129 -1.56 -5.71 -9.01
CA GLY A 129 -2.19 -6.79 -8.24
C GLY A 129 -1.35 -7.31 -7.08
N TYR A 130 -0.35 -6.56 -6.63
CA TYR A 130 0.43 -6.88 -5.43
C TYR A 130 -0.12 -6.17 -4.20
N ARG A 131 -0.31 -6.90 -3.10
CA ARG A 131 -0.58 -6.32 -1.79
C ARG A 131 0.74 -5.88 -1.15
N VAL A 132 0.97 -4.57 -1.06
CA VAL A 132 2.12 -4.03 -0.33
C VAL A 132 1.88 -4.25 1.16
N ARG A 133 2.71 -5.08 1.81
CA ARG A 133 2.58 -5.43 3.22
C ARG A 133 3.45 -4.60 4.15
N ALA A 134 4.58 -4.11 3.64
CA ALA A 134 5.49 -3.31 4.42
C ALA A 134 6.17 -2.26 3.54
N ARG A 135 6.35 -1.09 4.13
CA ARG A 135 7.30 -0.08 3.70
C ARG A 135 8.30 0.12 4.82
N LEU A 136 9.57 0.06 4.50
CA LEU A 136 10.67 0.24 5.44
C LEU A 136 11.49 1.42 4.95
N ILE A 137 11.78 2.37 5.82
CA ILE A 137 12.77 3.41 5.60
C ILE A 137 13.95 3.07 6.49
N VAL A 138 15.15 2.99 5.92
CA VAL A 138 16.38 2.60 6.62
C VAL A 138 17.53 3.54 6.27
N GLY A 139 18.54 3.55 7.15
CA GLY A 139 19.74 4.35 6.93
C GLY A 139 20.68 3.73 5.90
N ASP A 140 21.72 4.46 5.56
CA ASP A 140 22.66 4.12 4.48
C ASP A 140 23.74 3.10 4.88
N THR A 141 23.61 2.46 6.05
CA THR A 141 24.59 1.48 6.51
C THR A 141 24.39 0.11 5.84
N LEU A 142 25.49 -0.62 5.64
CA LEU A 142 25.46 -1.96 5.05
C LEU A 142 24.52 -2.89 5.84
N THR A 143 24.58 -2.82 7.18
CA THR A 143 23.79 -3.67 8.07
C THR A 143 22.30 -3.35 7.98
N ASP A 144 21.93 -2.06 8.06
CA ASP A 144 20.51 -1.65 8.06
C ASP A 144 19.80 -2.09 6.78
N ILE A 145 20.44 -1.83 5.62
CA ILE A 145 19.90 -2.23 4.31
C ILE A 145 19.84 -3.77 4.22
N THR A 146 20.91 -4.46 4.63
CA THR A 146 20.98 -5.93 4.55
C THR A 146 19.87 -6.58 5.37
N ASP A 147 19.65 -6.13 6.59
CA ASP A 147 18.65 -6.72 7.49
C ASP A 147 17.23 -6.41 7.05
N ALA A 148 16.98 -5.20 6.55
CA ALA A 148 15.69 -4.81 5.98
C ALA A 148 15.33 -5.65 4.75
N VAL A 149 16.27 -5.89 3.84
CA VAL A 149 16.03 -6.75 2.67
C VAL A 149 15.87 -8.20 3.10
N ARG A 150 16.81 -8.72 3.92
CA ARG A 150 16.86 -10.12 4.32
C ARG A 150 15.61 -10.55 5.08
N CYS A 151 15.02 -9.68 5.89
CA CYS A 151 13.81 -10.01 6.64
C CYS A 151 12.58 -10.18 5.73
N ARG A 152 12.59 -9.62 4.51
CA ARG A 152 11.49 -9.69 3.51
C ARG A 152 11.65 -10.80 2.47
N LEU A 153 12.87 -11.27 2.24
CA LEU A 153 13.10 -12.41 1.34
C LEU A 153 12.28 -13.65 1.75
N GLY A 154 11.68 -14.37 0.80
CA GLY A 154 10.83 -15.54 1.03
C GLY A 154 9.55 -15.30 1.84
N VAL A 155 9.30 -14.06 2.25
CA VAL A 155 8.06 -13.63 2.91
C VAL A 155 7.20 -12.91 1.88
N ASP A 156 7.81 -12.00 1.11
CA ASP A 156 7.19 -11.26 0.02
C ASP A 156 7.65 -11.78 -1.34
N ASP A 157 6.75 -11.75 -2.32
CA ASP A 157 7.02 -12.18 -3.69
C ASP A 157 7.91 -11.16 -4.41
N VAL A 158 7.80 -9.87 -4.03
CA VAL A 158 8.61 -8.77 -4.54
C VAL A 158 9.16 -7.92 -3.41
N VAL A 159 10.44 -7.55 -3.48
CA VAL A 159 11.06 -6.55 -2.60
C VAL A 159 11.69 -5.47 -3.47
N ALA A 160 11.11 -4.27 -3.48
CA ALA A 160 11.68 -3.10 -4.16
C ALA A 160 12.58 -2.33 -3.20
N VAL A 161 13.85 -2.17 -3.55
CA VAL A 161 14.86 -1.44 -2.78
C VAL A 161 15.23 -0.18 -3.57
N ILE A 162 15.07 0.98 -2.94
CA ILE A 162 15.16 2.30 -3.57
C ILE A 162 16.27 3.09 -2.88
N GLY A 163 17.19 3.67 -3.65
CA GLY A 163 18.25 4.54 -3.12
C GLY A 163 19.60 3.84 -2.93
N GLY A 164 20.65 4.63 -2.66
CA GLY A 164 22.01 4.13 -2.42
C GLY A 164 22.68 3.45 -3.62
N LEU A 165 22.36 3.87 -4.85
CA LEU A 165 22.91 3.34 -6.11
C LEU A 165 23.81 4.33 -6.87
N GLY A 166 24.16 5.47 -6.31
CA GLY A 166 25.13 6.37 -6.92
C GLY A 166 26.58 5.84 -6.86
N PRO A 167 27.55 6.72 -7.14
CA PRO A 167 28.99 6.41 -7.09
C PRO A 167 29.66 6.72 -5.74
N THR A 168 28.98 7.30 -4.76
CA THR A 168 29.60 7.81 -3.53
C THR A 168 29.83 6.71 -2.49
N SER A 169 30.56 7.02 -1.41
CA SER A 169 30.99 6.03 -0.39
C SER A 169 29.86 5.57 0.54
N ASP A 170 28.81 6.35 0.63
CA ASP A 170 27.53 6.09 1.30
C ASP A 170 26.56 5.27 0.43
N ASP A 171 26.78 5.16 -0.89
CA ASP A 171 26.01 4.28 -1.77
C ASP A 171 26.35 2.78 -1.56
N ARG A 172 25.71 2.18 -0.56
CA ARG A 172 25.97 0.81 -0.08
C ARG A 172 24.90 -0.22 -0.47
N THR A 173 23.83 0.18 -1.16
CA THR A 173 22.70 -0.70 -1.48
C THR A 173 23.11 -1.92 -2.29
N ARG A 174 24.06 -1.78 -3.23
CA ARG A 174 24.55 -2.91 -4.04
C ARG A 174 25.18 -4.01 -3.19
N ASP A 175 26.10 -3.60 -2.33
CA ASP A 175 26.82 -4.49 -1.42
C ASP A 175 25.85 -5.16 -0.44
N ALA A 176 24.92 -4.37 0.13
CA ALA A 176 23.92 -4.84 1.08
C ALA A 176 22.94 -5.85 0.47
N VAL A 177 22.38 -5.55 -0.71
CA VAL A 177 21.44 -6.45 -1.39
C VAL A 177 22.14 -7.74 -1.80
N ALA A 178 23.38 -7.68 -2.30
CA ALA A 178 24.17 -8.87 -2.59
C ALA A 178 24.36 -9.75 -1.34
N ALA A 179 24.74 -9.13 -0.20
CA ALA A 179 24.90 -9.82 1.07
C ALA A 179 23.59 -10.39 1.63
N ALA A 180 22.46 -9.70 1.43
CA ALA A 180 21.14 -10.19 1.83
C ALA A 180 20.71 -11.42 1.02
N CYS A 181 21.00 -11.41 -0.29
CA CYS A 181 20.69 -12.50 -1.21
C CYS A 181 21.71 -13.66 -1.17
N GLY A 182 22.86 -13.48 -0.52
CA GLY A 182 23.94 -14.47 -0.50
C GLY A 182 24.67 -14.59 -1.84
N LEU A 183 24.77 -13.49 -2.58
CA LEU A 183 25.39 -13.42 -3.90
C LEU A 183 26.69 -12.60 -3.83
N ARG A 184 27.65 -12.94 -4.70
CA ARG A 184 28.83 -12.08 -4.94
C ARG A 184 28.48 -10.95 -5.90
N LEU A 185 29.22 -9.85 -5.86
CA LEU A 185 29.14 -8.81 -6.88
C LEU A 185 29.98 -9.19 -8.11
N GLU A 186 29.49 -8.79 -9.27
CA GLU A 186 30.15 -8.93 -10.57
C GLU A 186 30.20 -7.60 -11.29
N HIS A 187 31.33 -7.31 -11.92
CA HIS A 187 31.44 -6.17 -12.81
C HIS A 187 30.72 -6.46 -14.13
N ARG A 188 29.82 -5.56 -14.52
CA ARG A 188 29.06 -5.62 -15.76
C ARG A 188 29.59 -4.58 -16.72
N GLU A 189 30.36 -5.04 -17.72
CA GLU A 189 31.02 -4.15 -18.68
C GLU A 189 30.02 -3.28 -19.46
N THR A 190 28.85 -3.83 -19.81
CA THR A 190 27.79 -3.07 -20.49
C THR A 190 27.29 -1.87 -19.69
N ALA A 191 27.09 -2.04 -18.38
CA ALA A 191 26.70 -0.94 -17.49
C ALA A 191 27.84 0.07 -17.32
N TRP A 192 29.09 -0.39 -17.24
CA TRP A 192 30.26 0.50 -17.16
C TRP A 192 30.37 1.41 -18.39
N GLN A 193 30.24 0.85 -19.59
CA GLN A 193 30.28 1.62 -20.84
C GLN A 193 29.13 2.63 -20.91
N ALA A 194 27.93 2.28 -20.42
CA ALA A 194 26.81 3.21 -20.36
C ALA A 194 27.06 4.39 -19.40
N VAL A 195 27.66 4.13 -18.23
CA VAL A 195 28.05 5.19 -17.28
C VAL A 195 29.07 6.14 -17.92
N ARG A 196 30.12 5.58 -18.55
CA ARG A 196 31.14 6.37 -19.25
C ARG A 196 30.54 7.23 -20.35
N HIS A 197 29.77 6.62 -21.25
CA HIS A 197 29.14 7.31 -22.37
C HIS A 197 28.26 8.46 -21.89
N ARG A 198 27.50 8.26 -20.81
CA ARG A 198 26.63 9.30 -20.25
C ARG A 198 27.42 10.45 -19.63
N LEU A 199 28.48 10.17 -18.87
CA LEU A 199 29.31 11.23 -18.28
C LEU A 199 30.05 12.01 -19.39
N GLU A 200 30.62 11.30 -20.35
CA GLU A 200 31.33 11.88 -21.50
C GLU A 200 30.40 12.74 -22.38
N SER A 201 29.14 12.33 -22.61
CA SER A 201 28.18 13.12 -23.40
C SER A 201 27.75 14.43 -22.71
N PHE A 202 27.89 14.52 -21.39
CA PHE A 202 27.73 15.77 -20.63
C PHE A 202 29.05 16.53 -20.42
N ASN A 203 30.15 16.13 -21.08
CA ASN A 203 31.49 16.66 -20.87
C ASN A 203 31.97 16.60 -19.40
N LEU A 204 31.54 15.58 -18.66
CA LEU A 204 31.95 15.34 -17.28
C LEU A 204 33.14 14.37 -17.23
N THR A 205 33.99 14.55 -16.22
CA THR A 205 35.13 13.64 -15.98
C THR A 205 34.63 12.32 -15.41
N VAL A 206 35.14 11.21 -15.93
CA VAL A 206 34.90 9.87 -15.40
C VAL A 206 35.90 9.60 -14.27
N HIS A 207 35.40 9.34 -13.06
CA HIS A 207 36.22 8.96 -11.92
C HIS A 207 36.20 7.44 -11.68
N GLU A 208 37.22 6.92 -10.99
CA GLU A 208 37.28 5.49 -10.62
C GLU A 208 36.09 5.07 -9.76
N ALA A 209 35.61 5.96 -8.89
CA ALA A 209 34.42 5.73 -8.06
C ALA A 209 33.17 5.40 -8.88
N ASN A 210 33.03 5.95 -10.09
CA ASN A 210 31.91 5.63 -10.98
C ASN A 210 31.89 4.16 -11.40
N ARG A 211 33.03 3.47 -11.38
CA ARG A 211 33.12 2.06 -11.73
C ARG A 211 32.32 1.17 -10.78
N ARG A 212 32.10 1.62 -9.53
CA ARG A 212 31.22 0.93 -8.57
C ARG A 212 29.77 0.83 -9.08
N GLN A 213 29.33 1.77 -9.92
CA GLN A 213 27.99 1.75 -10.51
C GLN A 213 27.80 0.58 -11.51
N ALA A 214 28.90 -0.06 -11.93
CA ALA A 214 28.91 -1.24 -12.79
C ALA A 214 28.97 -2.58 -12.01
N LEU A 215 28.95 -2.54 -10.67
CA LEU A 215 28.90 -3.75 -9.85
C LEU A 215 27.45 -4.17 -9.60
N PHE A 216 27.15 -5.45 -9.79
CA PHE A 216 25.80 -5.99 -9.58
C PHE A 216 25.84 -7.39 -8.97
N PRO A 217 24.81 -7.82 -8.22
CA PRO A 217 24.71 -9.19 -7.74
C PRO A 217 24.80 -10.21 -8.89
N ALA A 218 25.59 -11.25 -8.70
CA ALA A 218 25.86 -12.25 -9.74
C ALA A 218 24.57 -12.87 -10.27
N GLY A 219 24.49 -13.00 -11.60
CA GLY A 219 23.32 -13.60 -12.26
C GLY A 219 22.06 -12.71 -12.32
N CYS A 220 22.10 -11.47 -11.84
CA CYS A 220 20.95 -10.57 -11.96
C CYS A 220 20.71 -10.09 -13.41
N GLY A 221 19.46 -9.72 -13.70
CA GLY A 221 19.08 -8.95 -14.88
C GLY A 221 19.32 -7.46 -14.65
N LEU A 222 19.88 -6.76 -15.63
CA LEU A 222 20.11 -5.32 -15.56
C LEU A 222 18.84 -4.54 -15.87
N LEU A 223 18.63 -3.43 -15.16
CA LEU A 223 17.56 -2.46 -15.44
C LEU A 223 18.22 -1.15 -15.91
N PRO A 224 18.31 -0.89 -17.23
CA PRO A 224 18.95 0.32 -17.75
C PRO A 224 18.25 1.59 -17.27
N ASN A 225 19.06 2.61 -16.96
CA ASN A 225 18.56 3.92 -16.55
C ASN A 225 18.71 4.94 -17.69
N GLY A 226 17.58 5.34 -18.29
CA GLY A 226 17.53 6.37 -19.33
C GLY A 226 17.75 7.80 -18.81
N ASN A 227 17.58 8.04 -17.51
CA ASN A 227 17.55 9.38 -16.91
C ASN A 227 18.76 9.68 -16.00
N GLY A 228 19.59 8.69 -15.69
CA GLY A 228 20.85 8.89 -14.95
C GLY A 228 21.88 7.81 -15.21
N THR A 229 22.95 7.81 -14.42
CA THR A 229 24.09 6.88 -14.55
C THR A 229 23.87 5.60 -13.74
N ALA A 230 23.09 5.66 -12.65
CA ALA A 230 22.85 4.54 -11.77
C ALA A 230 21.82 3.57 -12.37
N TRP A 231 22.30 2.51 -13.01
CA TRP A 231 21.43 1.41 -13.44
C TRP A 231 20.95 0.58 -12.23
N GLY A 232 19.79 -0.04 -12.40
CA GLY A 232 19.17 -0.92 -11.42
C GLY A 232 19.39 -2.38 -11.75
N ALA A 233 18.78 -3.27 -10.95
CA ALA A 233 18.84 -4.71 -11.19
C ALA A 233 17.58 -5.44 -10.73
N ARG A 234 17.27 -6.54 -11.42
CA ARG A 234 16.27 -7.54 -11.04
C ARG A 234 16.98 -8.82 -10.65
N ILE A 235 16.78 -9.26 -9.42
CA ILE A 235 17.38 -10.49 -8.87
C ILE A 235 16.25 -11.48 -8.62
N GLU A 236 16.30 -12.61 -9.33
CA GLU A 236 15.31 -13.68 -9.17
C GLU A 236 15.85 -14.72 -8.21
N LEU A 237 15.22 -14.83 -7.05
CA LEU A 237 15.42 -15.91 -6.09
C LEU A 237 14.27 -16.90 -6.21
N ALA A 238 14.41 -18.07 -5.58
CA ALA A 238 13.43 -19.15 -5.66
C ALA A 238 11.97 -18.72 -5.36
N THR A 239 11.77 -17.75 -4.46
CA THR A 239 10.43 -17.29 -4.05
C THR A 239 10.25 -15.78 -3.98
N THR A 240 11.30 -15.01 -4.29
CA THR A 240 11.25 -13.54 -4.21
C THR A 240 12.01 -12.93 -5.37
N THR A 241 11.43 -11.92 -5.99
CA THR A 241 12.11 -11.03 -6.92
C THR A 241 12.53 -9.77 -6.19
N VAL A 242 13.82 -9.44 -6.19
CA VAL A 242 14.33 -8.17 -5.64
C VAL A 242 14.55 -7.19 -6.79
N LEU A 243 13.98 -5.99 -6.69
CA LEU A 243 14.21 -4.88 -7.61
C LEU A 243 15.10 -3.85 -6.92
N MET A 244 16.25 -3.53 -7.51
CA MET A 244 17.13 -2.45 -7.07
C MET A 244 16.93 -1.24 -7.97
N LEU A 245 16.54 -0.10 -7.38
CA LEU A 245 16.14 1.12 -8.07
C LEU A 245 16.90 2.34 -7.51
N PRO A 246 17.20 3.36 -8.35
CA PRO A 246 17.93 4.55 -7.89
C PRO A 246 17.07 5.44 -6.98
N GLY A 247 17.71 6.39 -6.29
CA GLY A 247 17.03 7.31 -5.36
C GLY A 247 16.25 8.44 -6.03
N PRO A 248 16.80 9.18 -7.02
CA PRO A 248 16.09 10.31 -7.61
C PRO A 248 14.77 9.90 -8.30
N PRO A 249 13.62 10.53 -8.00
CA PRO A 249 12.31 10.12 -8.54
C PRO A 249 12.23 10.07 -10.07
N ARG A 250 12.90 11.01 -10.75
CA ARG A 250 12.95 11.07 -12.22
C ARG A 250 13.71 9.91 -12.85
N GLU A 251 14.58 9.25 -12.09
CA GLU A 251 15.28 8.03 -12.50
C GLU A 251 14.53 6.79 -12.04
N CYS A 252 14.08 6.79 -10.78
CA CYS A 252 13.45 5.67 -10.10
C CYS A 252 12.12 5.25 -10.73
N LEU A 253 11.17 6.18 -10.85
CA LEU A 253 9.78 5.85 -11.21
C LEU A 253 9.63 5.27 -12.63
N PRO A 254 10.34 5.76 -13.67
CA PRO A 254 10.32 5.14 -14.99
C PRO A 254 10.87 3.71 -14.97
N MET A 255 11.97 3.47 -14.26
CA MET A 255 12.57 2.14 -14.12
C MET A 255 11.65 1.20 -13.34
N ALA A 256 11.06 1.68 -12.25
CA ALA A 256 10.11 0.91 -11.44
C ALA A 256 8.89 0.48 -12.27
N ARG A 257 8.32 1.41 -13.05
CA ARG A 257 7.17 1.11 -13.92
C ARG A 257 7.49 0.02 -14.94
N SER A 258 8.65 0.10 -15.60
CA SER A 258 9.10 -0.93 -16.54
C SER A 258 9.33 -2.26 -15.83
N ALA A 259 10.06 -2.26 -14.72
CA ALA A 259 10.41 -3.48 -13.99
C ALA A 259 9.16 -4.18 -13.42
N ILE A 260 8.19 -3.42 -12.90
CA ILE A 260 6.94 -3.94 -12.36
C ILE A 260 6.06 -4.51 -13.49
N ALA A 261 6.01 -3.87 -14.66
CA ALA A 261 5.23 -4.36 -15.79
C ALA A 261 5.67 -5.78 -16.23
N ASP A 262 6.96 -6.09 -16.11
CA ASP A 262 7.56 -7.39 -16.44
C ASP A 262 7.41 -8.44 -15.32
N LEU A 263 6.77 -8.09 -14.20
CA LEU A 263 6.47 -9.05 -13.12
C LEU A 263 5.20 -9.83 -13.45
N PRO A 264 5.05 -11.05 -12.89
CA PRO A 264 3.78 -11.78 -12.95
C PRO A 264 2.62 -10.94 -12.37
N ARG A 265 1.53 -10.74 -13.12
CA ARG A 265 0.33 -10.01 -12.64
C ARG A 265 -0.38 -10.71 -11.50
N GLY A 266 -0.45 -10.06 -10.34
CA GLY A 266 -1.25 -10.54 -9.21
C GLY A 266 -2.75 -10.36 -9.47
N GLN A 267 -3.59 -10.88 -8.58
CA GLN A 267 -5.03 -10.62 -8.67
C GLN A 267 -5.36 -9.30 -7.97
N ARG A 268 -6.04 -8.40 -8.68
CA ARG A 268 -6.56 -7.18 -8.06
C ARG A 268 -7.81 -7.55 -7.28
N SER A 269 -7.77 -7.36 -5.97
CA SER A 269 -9.00 -7.42 -5.16
C SER A 269 -9.98 -6.35 -5.66
N ALA A 270 -11.27 -6.69 -5.74
CA ALA A 270 -12.30 -5.67 -5.84
C ALA A 270 -12.20 -4.74 -4.64
N VAL A 271 -12.08 -3.44 -4.90
CA VAL A 271 -12.03 -2.39 -3.89
C VAL A 271 -13.15 -1.41 -4.16
N THR A 272 -13.90 -1.14 -3.12
CA THR A 272 -15.09 -0.29 -3.18
C THR A 272 -14.96 0.77 -2.09
N THR A 273 -14.92 2.04 -2.47
CA THR A 273 -14.72 3.16 -1.54
C THR A 273 -15.90 4.12 -1.55
N TRP A 274 -16.36 4.52 -0.38
CA TRP A 274 -17.33 5.60 -0.19
C TRP A 274 -16.62 6.74 0.53
N ARG A 275 -16.61 7.93 -0.08
CA ARG A 275 -16.26 9.16 0.63
C ARG A 275 -17.50 9.70 1.30
N LEU A 276 -17.47 9.82 2.62
CA LEU A 276 -18.60 10.24 3.43
C LEU A 276 -18.36 11.62 4.03
N LEU A 277 -19.43 12.40 4.19
CA LEU A 277 -19.42 13.67 4.90
C LEU A 277 -20.39 13.63 6.07
N GLY A 278 -20.01 14.28 7.17
CA GLY A 278 -20.91 14.50 8.28
C GLY A 278 -21.15 13.27 9.15
N VAL A 279 -20.18 12.36 9.18
CA VAL A 279 -20.16 11.19 10.04
C VAL A 279 -18.92 11.21 10.92
N MET A 280 -19.04 10.66 12.11
CA MET A 280 -17.89 10.37 12.97
C MET A 280 -17.33 9.00 12.59
N GLU A 281 -16.00 8.86 12.57
CA GLU A 281 -15.34 7.61 12.19
C GLU A 281 -15.79 6.43 13.06
N SER A 282 -15.90 6.62 14.38
CA SER A 282 -16.36 5.59 15.32
C SER A 282 -17.77 5.09 15.05
N ASP A 283 -18.67 6.02 14.73
CA ASP A 283 -20.09 5.73 14.57
C ASP A 283 -20.30 4.96 13.26
N VAL A 284 -19.69 5.43 12.17
CA VAL A 284 -19.78 4.72 10.89
C VAL A 284 -19.05 3.38 10.92
N ALA A 285 -17.92 3.27 11.62
CA ALA A 285 -17.22 1.99 11.76
C ALA A 285 -18.09 0.95 12.48
N THR A 286 -18.75 1.35 13.57
CA THR A 286 -19.65 0.47 14.32
C THR A 286 -20.80 -0.05 13.44
N ASP A 287 -21.49 0.85 12.74
CA ASP A 287 -22.62 0.48 11.88
C ASP A 287 -22.18 -0.38 10.68
N VAL A 288 -21.06 -0.03 10.03
CA VAL A 288 -20.54 -0.76 8.87
C VAL A 288 -20.04 -2.15 9.27
N ASP A 289 -19.29 -2.27 10.38
CA ASP A 289 -18.79 -3.56 10.88
C ASP A 289 -19.95 -4.50 11.25
N GLU A 290 -21.05 -3.98 11.81
CA GLU A 290 -22.24 -4.77 12.08
C GLU A 290 -22.88 -5.30 10.78
N VAL A 291 -23.03 -4.43 9.77
CA VAL A 291 -23.57 -4.82 8.47
C VAL A 291 -22.68 -5.85 7.75
N LEU A 292 -21.36 -5.72 7.87
CA LEU A 292 -20.39 -6.60 7.21
C LEU A 292 -20.11 -7.89 7.99
N ARG A 293 -20.57 -8.01 9.24
CA ARG A 293 -20.35 -9.21 10.08
C ARG A 293 -20.62 -10.55 9.40
N PRO A 294 -21.69 -10.73 8.58
CA PRO A 294 -21.95 -12.00 7.89
C PRO A 294 -20.89 -12.39 6.83
N VAL A 295 -20.11 -11.41 6.36
CA VAL A 295 -19.08 -11.59 5.32
C VAL A 295 -17.69 -11.15 5.79
N ALA A 296 -17.48 -11.00 7.10
CA ALA A 296 -16.24 -10.47 7.66
C ALA A 296 -14.99 -11.27 7.28
N ASP A 297 -15.12 -12.59 7.12
CA ASP A 297 -14.01 -13.46 6.68
C ASP A 297 -13.68 -13.32 5.18
N GLN A 298 -14.54 -12.64 4.42
CA GLN A 298 -14.42 -12.46 2.98
C GLN A 298 -14.01 -11.04 2.60
N VAL A 299 -14.08 -10.07 3.51
CA VAL A 299 -13.76 -8.66 3.22
C VAL A 299 -12.87 -8.03 4.29
N GLY A 300 -11.93 -7.21 3.86
CA GLY A 300 -11.22 -6.27 4.71
C GLY A 300 -11.90 -4.91 4.61
N VAL A 301 -12.12 -4.26 5.75
CA VAL A 301 -12.63 -2.88 5.80
C VAL A 301 -11.57 -1.94 6.34
N SER A 302 -11.54 -0.71 5.84
CA SER A 302 -10.70 0.35 6.39
C SER A 302 -11.48 1.66 6.45
N TYR A 303 -11.30 2.37 7.55
CA TYR A 303 -11.86 3.68 7.82
C TYR A 303 -10.72 4.68 7.82
N LEU A 304 -10.83 5.73 7.00
CA LEU A 304 -9.78 6.74 6.87
C LEU A 304 -10.37 8.14 7.03
N TRP A 305 -10.10 8.76 8.18
CA TRP A 305 -10.39 10.18 8.39
C TRP A 305 -9.51 11.08 7.51
N ARG A 306 -10.16 11.86 6.64
CA ARG A 306 -9.57 12.91 5.81
C ARG A 306 -10.44 14.15 5.96
N PRO A 307 -10.20 15.02 6.95
CA PRO A 307 -11.08 16.15 7.23
C PRO A 307 -11.52 16.90 5.96
N PRO A 308 -12.82 17.19 5.77
CA PRO A 308 -13.96 16.87 6.65
C PRO A 308 -14.62 15.50 6.40
N TYR A 309 -13.98 14.61 5.64
CA TYR A 309 -14.53 13.34 5.16
C TYR A 309 -14.06 12.11 5.93
N VAL A 310 -14.87 11.05 5.92
CA VAL A 310 -14.44 9.68 6.25
C VAL A 310 -14.51 8.86 4.97
N ASP A 311 -13.39 8.29 4.54
CA ASP A 311 -13.38 7.30 3.46
C ASP A 311 -13.58 5.90 4.06
N VAL A 312 -14.66 5.23 3.69
CA VAL A 312 -14.92 3.81 4.02
C VAL A 312 -14.53 2.97 2.82
N THR A 313 -13.57 2.07 2.98
CA THR A 313 -13.13 1.18 1.88
C THR A 313 -13.34 -0.27 2.26
N VAL A 314 -14.04 -1.00 1.40
CA VAL A 314 -14.23 -2.45 1.51
C VAL A 314 -13.45 -3.14 0.40
N ARG A 315 -12.65 -4.14 0.77
CA ARG A 315 -11.78 -4.91 -0.12
C ARG A 315 -12.13 -6.39 -0.02
N ALA A 316 -12.29 -7.07 -1.14
CA ALA A 316 -12.40 -8.54 -1.17
C ALA A 316 -11.09 -9.22 -0.70
N LEU A 317 -11.21 -10.19 0.21
CA LEU A 317 -10.09 -11.01 0.71
C LEU A 317 -9.89 -12.31 -0.07
N SER A 318 -10.90 -12.78 -0.81
CA SER A 318 -10.84 -14.01 -1.61
C SER A 318 -10.55 -13.74 -3.09
N GLU A 319 -10.21 -14.81 -3.82
CA GLU A 319 -9.94 -14.82 -5.26
C GLU A 319 -11.19 -14.54 -6.14
N SER A 320 -12.37 -14.28 -5.57
CA SER A 320 -13.52 -13.90 -6.37
C SER A 320 -13.40 -12.43 -6.79
N ASP A 321 -13.59 -12.17 -8.09
CA ASP A 321 -13.53 -10.82 -8.69
C ASP A 321 -14.53 -9.82 -8.08
N SER A 322 -15.42 -10.28 -7.20
CA SER A 322 -16.22 -9.46 -6.31
C SER A 322 -16.65 -10.28 -5.09
N VAL A 323 -16.86 -9.62 -3.96
CA VAL A 323 -17.69 -10.15 -2.87
C VAL A 323 -19.00 -9.38 -2.91
N PRO A 324 -20.15 -10.06 -3.07
CA PRO A 324 -21.45 -9.37 -3.08
C PRO A 324 -21.68 -8.74 -1.72
N LEU A 325 -21.63 -7.40 -1.67
CA LEU A 325 -21.81 -6.64 -0.44
C LEU A 325 -23.30 -6.60 -0.06
N PRO A 326 -23.64 -6.63 1.24
CA PRO A 326 -25.02 -6.52 1.69
C PRO A 326 -25.69 -5.24 1.15
N PRO A 327 -26.90 -5.30 0.56
CA PRO A 327 -27.61 -4.10 0.10
C PRO A 327 -27.94 -3.09 1.22
N SER A 328 -27.93 -3.54 2.48
CA SER A 328 -28.02 -2.67 3.66
C SER A 328 -26.84 -1.70 3.78
N LEU A 329 -25.65 -2.08 3.31
CA LEU A 329 -24.46 -1.22 3.36
C LEU A 329 -24.64 0.04 2.51
N GLU A 330 -25.11 -0.11 1.27
CA GLU A 330 -25.36 1.03 0.40
C GLU A 330 -26.43 1.95 0.99
N ARG A 331 -27.51 1.37 1.54
CA ARG A 331 -28.57 2.15 2.21
C ARG A 331 -28.08 2.91 3.44
N LEU A 332 -27.20 2.30 4.24
CA LEU A 332 -26.58 2.93 5.41
C LEU A 332 -25.76 4.15 5.01
N LEU A 333 -24.93 4.01 3.97
CA LEU A 333 -23.94 5.03 3.56
C LEU A 333 -24.50 6.10 2.61
N ALA A 334 -25.57 5.83 1.87
CA ALA A 334 -26.10 6.71 0.82
C ALA A 334 -26.44 8.14 1.31
N ARG A 335 -26.90 8.29 2.55
CA ARG A 335 -27.25 9.61 3.09
C ARG A 335 -26.01 10.50 3.36
N HIS A 336 -24.84 9.89 3.53
CA HIS A 336 -23.58 10.58 3.82
C HIS A 336 -22.61 10.57 2.64
N THR A 337 -22.88 9.76 1.62
CA THR A 337 -21.97 9.60 0.48
C THR A 337 -21.85 10.89 -0.31
N VAL A 338 -20.62 11.32 -0.51
CA VAL A 338 -20.20 12.42 -1.37
C VAL A 338 -19.78 11.85 -2.72
N SER A 339 -18.87 10.87 -2.71
CA SER A 339 -18.31 10.29 -3.94
C SER A 339 -18.05 8.79 -3.80
N ARG A 340 -18.21 8.09 -4.93
CA ARG A 340 -17.77 6.70 -5.15
C ARG A 340 -16.51 6.62 -6.00
N ARG A 341 -16.04 7.77 -6.50
CA ARG A 341 -14.93 7.92 -7.45
C ARG A 341 -13.71 8.60 -6.83
N GLY A 342 -13.77 8.88 -5.52
CA GLY A 342 -12.68 9.51 -4.78
C GLY A 342 -12.58 11.03 -4.92
N LEU A 343 -13.60 11.68 -5.49
CA LEU A 343 -13.70 13.14 -5.55
C LEU A 343 -14.18 13.70 -4.21
N ASP A 344 -13.73 14.89 -3.85
CA ASP A 344 -14.33 15.66 -2.75
C ASP A 344 -15.64 16.33 -3.21
N ALA A 345 -16.31 17.05 -2.30
CA ALA A 345 -17.60 17.68 -2.61
C ALA A 345 -17.49 18.76 -3.70
N PHE A 346 -16.36 19.48 -3.78
CA PHE A 346 -16.14 20.48 -4.81
C PHE A 346 -15.81 19.84 -6.16
N GLY A 347 -15.08 18.73 -6.16
CA GLY A 347 -14.82 17.94 -7.35
C GLY A 347 -16.08 17.33 -7.96
N GLU A 348 -16.97 16.76 -7.13
CA GLU A 348 -18.29 16.28 -7.61
C GLU A 348 -19.15 17.45 -8.12
N LEU A 349 -19.11 18.59 -7.44
CA LEU A 349 -19.82 19.80 -7.88
C LEU A 349 -19.30 20.32 -9.22
N ALA A 350 -17.97 20.37 -9.41
CA ALA A 350 -17.34 20.79 -10.66
C ALA A 350 -17.58 19.80 -11.82
N ALA A 351 -17.77 18.51 -11.50
CA ALA A 351 -18.08 17.48 -12.46
C ALA A 351 -19.58 17.38 -12.82
N ALA A 352 -20.46 18.13 -12.12
CA ALA A 352 -21.89 18.08 -12.34
C ALA A 352 -22.29 18.80 -13.65
N PRO A 353 -23.36 18.33 -14.35
CA PRO A 353 -23.80 18.93 -15.61
C PRO A 353 -24.32 20.36 -15.43
N HIS A 354 -23.91 21.27 -16.34
CA HIS A 354 -24.64 22.47 -16.80
C HIS A 354 -25.63 23.12 -15.81
N PHE A 355 -25.13 23.96 -14.89
CA PHE A 355 -25.90 24.81 -13.95
C PHE A 355 -25.18 26.14 -13.70
N HIS A 356 -25.79 27.08 -12.96
CA HIS A 356 -25.13 28.32 -12.53
C HIS A 356 -25.56 28.69 -11.11
N LEU A 357 -24.61 29.02 -10.23
CA LEU A 357 -24.89 29.55 -8.89
C LEU A 357 -25.13 31.07 -8.97
N SER A 358 -26.38 31.52 -8.84
CA SER A 358 -26.78 32.92 -9.00
C SER A 358 -26.73 33.77 -7.73
N ALA A 359 -26.78 33.13 -6.56
CA ALA A 359 -26.64 33.81 -5.28
C ALA A 359 -26.07 32.84 -4.24
N VAL A 360 -25.07 33.29 -3.48
CA VAL A 360 -24.39 32.49 -2.47
C VAL A 360 -24.23 33.33 -1.20
N ASP A 361 -24.97 32.99 -0.15
CA ASP A 361 -24.86 33.59 1.18
C ASP A 361 -24.50 32.49 2.19
N LEU A 362 -23.22 32.41 2.58
CA LEU A 362 -22.70 31.31 3.40
C LEU A 362 -22.13 31.77 4.75
N GLY A 363 -22.27 33.05 5.08
CA GLY A 363 -21.69 33.66 6.28
C GLY A 363 -20.22 33.28 6.47
N PHE A 364 -19.91 32.66 7.62
CA PHE A 364 -18.55 32.31 8.05
C PHE A 364 -17.81 31.30 7.15
N ALA A 365 -18.50 30.58 6.26
CA ALA A 365 -17.87 29.60 5.38
C ALA A 365 -17.65 30.10 3.94
N GLY A 366 -17.97 31.38 3.66
CA GLY A 366 -17.89 31.93 2.30
C GLY A 366 -16.49 31.91 1.70
N GLU A 367 -15.45 32.25 2.49
CA GLU A 367 -14.06 32.25 2.03
C GLU A 367 -13.57 30.83 1.69
N GLU A 368 -13.83 29.87 2.57
CA GLU A 368 -13.49 28.46 2.37
C GLU A 368 -14.23 27.85 1.17
N PHE A 369 -15.49 28.24 0.97
CA PHE A 369 -16.25 27.81 -0.19
C PHE A 369 -15.64 28.33 -1.50
N ALA A 370 -15.26 29.61 -1.54
CA ALA A 370 -14.58 30.18 -2.70
C ALA A 370 -13.20 29.53 -2.92
N ALA A 371 -12.46 29.22 -1.85
CA ALA A 371 -11.19 28.51 -1.94
C ALA A 371 -11.36 27.08 -2.48
N GLY A 372 -12.38 26.36 -2.03
CA GLY A 372 -12.74 25.02 -2.53
C GLY A 372 -13.05 25.01 -4.03
N LEU A 373 -13.84 25.99 -4.51
CA LEU A 373 -14.13 26.15 -5.94
C LEU A 373 -12.85 26.35 -6.76
N ARG A 374 -11.95 27.25 -6.31
CA ARG A 374 -10.67 27.47 -6.99
C ARG A 374 -9.80 26.22 -7.05
N ARG A 375 -9.74 25.44 -5.97
CA ARG A 375 -9.02 24.15 -5.93
C ARG A 375 -9.59 23.14 -6.93
N ALA A 376 -10.90 23.16 -7.14
CA ALA A 376 -11.58 22.34 -8.13
C ALA A 376 -11.51 22.91 -9.56
N GLY A 377 -10.78 24.00 -9.80
CA GLY A 377 -10.59 24.60 -11.12
C GLY A 377 -11.74 25.50 -11.58
N VAL A 378 -12.60 25.97 -10.67
CA VAL A 378 -13.68 26.92 -10.96
C VAL A 378 -13.21 28.34 -10.59
N ALA A 379 -13.18 29.27 -11.55
CA ALA A 379 -12.63 30.60 -11.31
C ALA A 379 -13.61 31.55 -10.61
N ALA A 380 -14.92 31.39 -10.84
CA ALA A 380 -15.96 32.20 -10.19
C ALA A 380 -17.26 31.44 -9.88
N ILE A 381 -18.00 31.95 -8.89
CA ILE A 381 -19.38 31.54 -8.59
C ILE A 381 -20.23 31.84 -9.84
N GLY A 382 -20.72 30.78 -10.49
CA GLY A 382 -21.47 30.87 -11.77
C GLY A 382 -20.83 30.13 -12.94
N GLU A 383 -19.52 29.84 -12.90
CA GLU A 383 -18.85 29.03 -13.92
C GLU A 383 -19.01 27.52 -13.71
N VAL A 384 -19.52 27.12 -12.55
CA VAL A 384 -19.68 25.72 -12.17
C VAL A 384 -20.72 25.05 -13.06
N GLY A 385 -20.30 24.18 -13.98
CA GLY A 385 -21.19 23.54 -14.94
C GLY A 385 -21.35 24.30 -16.27
N GLY A 386 -20.97 25.57 -16.39
CA GLY A 386 -21.05 26.36 -17.63
C GLY A 386 -22.36 27.15 -17.80
N PRO A 387 -22.45 28.10 -18.77
CA PRO A 387 -23.47 29.16 -18.81
C PRO A 387 -24.88 28.69 -19.21
N GLN A 388 -25.04 27.44 -19.62
CA GLN A 388 -26.33 26.85 -19.95
C GLN A 388 -26.73 25.93 -18.79
N GLY A 389 -27.88 26.15 -18.16
CA GLY A 389 -28.32 25.37 -17.00
C GLY A 389 -29.29 26.11 -16.07
N PRO A 390 -29.93 25.42 -15.11
CA PRO A 390 -30.79 26.06 -14.13
C PRO A 390 -29.98 26.97 -13.19
N ALA A 391 -30.52 28.15 -12.90
CA ALA A 391 -29.97 29.04 -11.87
C ALA A 391 -30.34 28.52 -10.47
N LEU A 392 -29.34 28.32 -9.63
CA LEU A 392 -29.50 27.90 -8.24
C LEU A 392 -29.03 29.02 -7.29
N SER A 393 -29.78 29.24 -6.21
CA SER A 393 -29.33 30.04 -5.06
C SER A 393 -29.00 29.13 -3.87
N LEU A 394 -27.96 29.47 -3.14
CA LEU A 394 -27.45 28.72 -2.00
C LEU A 394 -27.37 29.62 -0.76
N THR A 395 -28.07 29.23 0.30
CA THR A 395 -28.01 29.90 1.60
C THR A 395 -27.50 28.93 2.65
N GLY A 396 -26.45 29.30 3.38
CA GLY A 396 -25.85 28.54 4.46
C GLY A 396 -26.03 29.23 5.80
N ARG A 397 -26.41 28.47 6.83
CA ARG A 397 -26.51 28.97 8.21
C ARG A 397 -25.83 28.02 9.18
N ALA A 398 -25.25 28.56 10.24
CA ALA A 398 -24.71 27.79 11.35
C ALA A 398 -25.28 28.26 12.68
N VAL A 399 -25.65 27.30 13.53
CA VAL A 399 -26.09 27.54 14.91
C VAL A 399 -25.19 26.73 15.84
N PHE A 400 -24.48 27.43 16.72
CA PHE A 400 -23.55 26.83 17.68
C PHE A 400 -24.29 26.50 18.99
N SER A 401 -24.06 25.31 19.54
CA SER A 401 -24.65 24.84 20.79
C SER A 401 -23.61 24.17 21.68
N GLY A 402 -23.65 24.42 22.99
CA GLY A 402 -22.77 23.74 23.96
C GLY A 402 -21.70 24.59 24.66
N GLY A 403 -21.73 25.92 24.54
CA GLY A 403 -21.17 26.89 25.50
C GLY A 403 -19.65 26.98 25.66
N GLY A 404 -19.06 28.11 25.24
CA GLY A 404 -17.74 28.58 25.67
C GLY A 404 -16.79 28.99 24.53
N VAL A 405 -15.79 29.82 24.85
CA VAL A 405 -14.61 30.08 23.99
C VAL A 405 -13.82 28.78 23.85
N GLY A 406 -13.67 28.24 22.63
CA GLY A 406 -12.88 27.04 22.35
C GLY A 406 -13.59 25.98 21.50
N CYS A 407 -12.96 24.80 21.37
CA CYS A 407 -13.43 23.65 20.56
C CYS A 407 -14.38 22.73 21.36
N PHE A 408 -15.47 23.27 21.89
CA PHE A 408 -16.49 22.52 22.64
C PHE A 408 -17.88 22.71 22.06
N GLY A 409 -18.73 21.69 22.20
CA GLY A 409 -20.10 21.69 21.70
C GLY A 409 -20.21 21.22 20.25
N SER A 410 -21.32 21.58 19.62
CA SER A 410 -21.66 21.20 18.24
C SER A 410 -22.16 22.40 17.43
N VAL A 411 -22.07 22.28 16.13
CA VAL A 411 -22.52 23.27 15.15
C VAL A 411 -23.55 22.60 14.27
N ARG A 412 -24.78 23.11 14.31
CA ARG A 412 -25.84 22.73 13.37
C ARG A 412 -25.72 23.62 12.14
N LEU A 413 -25.33 23.01 11.04
CA LEU A 413 -25.29 23.59 9.71
C LEU A 413 -26.62 23.34 9.00
N THR A 414 -27.11 24.36 8.31
CA THR A 414 -28.29 24.29 7.44
C THR A 414 -27.90 24.83 6.07
N SER A 415 -28.19 24.06 5.02
CA SER A 415 -27.99 24.45 3.63
C SER A 415 -29.31 24.45 2.91
N GLU A 416 -29.68 25.59 2.34
CA GLU A 416 -30.89 25.77 1.55
C GLU A 416 -30.50 26.02 0.10
N VAL A 417 -30.90 25.10 -0.79
CA VAL A 417 -30.62 25.15 -2.22
C VAL A 417 -31.94 25.36 -2.94
N ALA A 418 -32.11 26.49 -3.62
CA ALA A 418 -33.33 26.81 -4.36
C ALA A 418 -33.06 26.98 -5.85
N GLY A 419 -33.93 26.43 -6.70
CA GLY A 419 -33.84 26.53 -8.15
C GLY A 419 -34.92 25.71 -8.86
N GLY A 420 -35.29 26.13 -10.08
CA GLY A 420 -36.32 25.43 -10.86
C GLY A 420 -37.70 25.35 -10.17
N GLY A 421 -38.03 26.31 -9.31
CA GLY A 421 -39.30 26.35 -8.56
C GLY A 421 -39.36 25.43 -7.33
N ARG A 422 -38.25 24.82 -6.93
CA ARG A 422 -38.15 23.97 -5.72
C ARG A 422 -37.06 24.48 -4.80
N THR A 423 -37.28 24.33 -3.49
CA THR A 423 -36.30 24.60 -2.45
C THR A 423 -36.03 23.34 -1.66
N ARG A 424 -34.76 23.02 -1.45
CA ARG A 424 -34.32 21.87 -0.67
C ARG A 424 -33.52 22.33 0.52
N VAL A 425 -33.79 21.76 1.68
CA VAL A 425 -33.10 22.06 2.93
C VAL A 425 -32.36 20.82 3.41
N PHE A 426 -31.07 20.99 3.68
CA PHE A 426 -30.20 19.98 4.24
C PHE A 426 -29.73 20.43 5.61
N HIS A 427 -29.56 19.47 6.52
CA HIS A 427 -29.03 19.71 7.86
C HIS A 427 -27.85 18.81 8.13
N LEU A 428 -26.85 19.35 8.82
CA LEU A 428 -25.71 18.59 9.31
C LEU A 428 -25.32 19.09 10.70
N VAL A 429 -25.04 18.18 11.63
CA VAL A 429 -24.52 18.52 12.95
C VAL A 429 -23.09 18.00 13.03
N VAL A 430 -22.14 18.89 13.31
CA VAL A 430 -20.72 18.54 13.47
C VAL A 430 -20.20 19.00 14.83
N PRO A 431 -19.17 18.35 15.38
CA PRO A 431 -18.46 18.87 16.55
C PRO A 431 -17.86 20.26 16.25
N ASN A 432 -17.89 21.16 17.24
CA ASN A 432 -17.22 22.45 17.12
C ASN A 432 -15.70 22.26 17.28
N ARG A 433 -14.97 22.12 16.18
CA ARG A 433 -13.50 21.95 16.14
C ARG A 433 -12.74 23.24 15.81
N GLY A 434 -13.36 24.41 16.03
CA GLY A 434 -12.72 25.68 15.71
C GLY A 434 -12.65 25.92 14.20
N PRO A 435 -11.48 26.27 13.62
CA PRO A 435 -11.36 26.64 12.20
C PRO A 435 -11.87 25.57 11.21
N GLU A 436 -11.70 24.28 11.53
CA GLU A 436 -12.14 23.16 10.68
C GLU A 436 -13.66 23.18 10.40
N VAL A 437 -14.46 23.85 11.25
CA VAL A 437 -15.92 23.97 11.04
C VAL A 437 -16.23 24.73 9.75
N ALA A 438 -15.43 25.74 9.38
CA ALA A 438 -15.63 26.50 8.15
C ALA A 438 -15.36 25.64 6.91
N GLU A 439 -14.29 24.85 6.93
CA GLU A 439 -13.96 23.89 5.86
C GLU A 439 -15.04 22.82 5.72
N CYS A 440 -15.52 22.28 6.84
CA CYS A 440 -16.60 21.31 6.86
C CYS A 440 -17.92 21.91 6.33
N ALA A 441 -18.25 23.14 6.73
CA ALA A 441 -19.44 23.84 6.24
C ALA A 441 -19.36 24.12 4.74
N ALA A 442 -18.20 24.56 4.26
CA ALA A 442 -17.96 24.77 2.83
C ALA A 442 -18.13 23.48 2.02
N ALA A 443 -17.54 22.36 2.48
CA ALA A 443 -17.74 21.05 1.87
C ALA A 443 -19.20 20.58 1.90
N PHE A 444 -19.92 20.83 3.00
CA PHE A 444 -21.34 20.51 3.15
C PHE A 444 -22.22 21.30 2.18
N PHE A 445 -21.93 22.59 2.00
CA PHE A 445 -22.62 23.45 1.05
C PHE A 445 -22.35 23.06 -0.41
N ALA A 446 -21.13 22.62 -0.73
CA ALA A 446 -20.84 22.10 -2.08
C ALA A 446 -21.58 20.79 -2.34
N TRP A 447 -21.57 19.89 -1.35
CA TRP A 447 -22.27 18.61 -1.41
C TRP A 447 -23.79 18.75 -1.57
N SER A 448 -24.42 19.69 -0.86
CA SER A 448 -25.88 19.89 -0.95
C SER A 448 -26.33 20.35 -2.34
N VAL A 449 -25.53 21.17 -3.02
CA VAL A 449 -25.77 21.57 -4.40
C VAL A 449 -25.57 20.39 -5.35
N ALA A 450 -24.44 19.67 -5.25
CA ALA A 450 -24.16 18.52 -6.09
C ALA A 450 -25.26 17.45 -5.97
N ARG A 451 -25.74 17.19 -4.75
CA ARG A 451 -26.83 16.25 -4.49
C ARG A 451 -28.17 16.72 -5.07
N THR A 452 -28.44 18.02 -5.01
CA THR A 452 -29.65 18.61 -5.61
C THR A 452 -29.66 18.41 -7.13
N LEU A 453 -28.51 18.54 -7.79
CA LEU A 453 -28.34 18.34 -9.23
C LEU A 453 -28.44 16.86 -9.65
N ALA A 454 -27.81 15.96 -8.89
CA ALA A 454 -27.84 14.53 -9.19
C ALA A 454 -29.27 13.96 -9.14
N GLU A 455 -30.08 14.37 -8.16
CA GLU A 455 -31.46 13.91 -8.03
C GLU A 455 -32.43 14.59 -9.02
N ALA A 456 -32.02 15.68 -9.68
CA ALA A 456 -32.81 16.31 -10.75
C ALA A 456 -32.60 15.62 -12.12
N THR A 457 -31.58 14.78 -12.24
CA THR A 457 -31.19 14.08 -13.48
C THR A 457 -31.52 12.58 -13.45
N SER A 458 -31.85 12.02 -12.27
CA SER A 458 -32.41 10.68 -12.04
C SER A 458 -33.93 10.68 -12.07
#